data_AF-A0A2W2CCN1-F1
#
_entry.id   AF-A0A2W2CCN1-F1
#
_cell.length_a   1.000
_cell.length_b   1.000
_cell.length_c   1.000
_cell.angle_alpha   90.00
_cell.angle_beta   90.00
_cell.angle_gamma   90.00
#
_symmetry.space_group_name_H-M   'P 1'
#
loop_
_entity.id
_entity.type
_entity.pdbx_description
1 polymer ?
#
loop_
_entity_poly.entity_id
_entity_poly.type
_entity_poly.pdbx_seq_one_letter_code
_entity_poly.pdbx_strand_id
1 'polypeptide(L)'
;MTADEARYADCMVGELHVSVLHLGVNALGSDEVLSRFAWRVESTNPDLPGTFTNSHLHAASEIELSAQDGLRLAAHVLIEAGEDYRAGELERMSFPLWLSAMAHRNLGELALFAWTGMSPAEVRADGIPLDRQLLAVEVARHVLDAESALTDAGMLGPEAFAELRRITAAADREVSIPDPDDPLGPPLYEGPAGEAHARLVSGQYDAHARHDPTQELVVVVADSELLGTRTAAAFDANRAIHRTRMARTNGRAPSAGAHQASGTPWPFDSSTPQQGPGRTEPPAPGL
;
A
#
# COMPACT_ATOMS: atom_id res chain seq x y z
N MET A 1 -7.06 -21.21 2.76
CA MET A 1 -5.72 -20.79 2.34
C MET A 1 -4.84 -22.02 2.24
N THR A 2 -4.52 -22.41 1.02
CA THR A 2 -3.56 -23.48 0.74
C THR A 2 -2.15 -22.91 0.82
N ALA A 3 -1.15 -23.73 1.18
CA ALA A 3 0.24 -23.30 1.36
C ALA A 3 0.89 -22.66 0.10
N ASP A 4 0.27 -22.79 -1.08
CA ASP A 4 0.69 -22.17 -2.33
C ASP A 4 0.29 -20.69 -2.46
N GLU A 5 -0.84 -20.27 -1.87
CA GLU A 5 -1.27 -18.85 -1.92
C GLU A 5 -0.32 -17.94 -1.14
N ALA A 6 0.39 -18.47 -0.13
CA ALA A 6 1.31 -17.68 0.68
C ALA A 6 2.60 -17.29 -0.06
N ARG A 7 2.92 -17.95 -1.17
CA ARG A 7 4.21 -17.78 -1.88
C ARG A 7 4.13 -16.85 -3.06
N TYR A 8 2.94 -16.54 -3.56
CA TYR A 8 2.77 -15.71 -4.75
C TYR A 8 1.79 -14.57 -4.45
N ALA A 9 2.13 -13.37 -4.90
CA ALA A 9 1.26 -12.21 -4.82
C ALA A 9 1.39 -11.42 -6.12
N ASP A 10 0.28 -10.86 -6.61
CA ASP A 10 0.29 -9.89 -7.70
C ASP A 10 -0.66 -8.73 -7.43
N CYS A 11 -0.43 -7.62 -8.13
CA CYS A 11 -1.26 -6.42 -8.05
C CYS A 11 -1.15 -5.57 -9.32
N MET A 12 -2.21 -4.80 -9.59
CA MET A 12 -2.24 -3.81 -10.67
C MET A 12 -1.99 -2.40 -10.13
N VAL A 13 -0.85 -1.80 -10.46
CA VAL A 13 -0.52 -0.41 -10.08
C VAL A 13 -0.55 0.46 -11.34
N GLY A 14 -1.64 1.19 -11.53
CA GLY A 14 -1.94 1.93 -12.75
C GLY A 14 -1.93 1.02 -13.97
N GLU A 15 -0.97 1.24 -14.85
CA GLU A 15 -0.75 0.46 -16.08
C GLU A 15 0.34 -0.62 -15.93
N LEU A 16 0.77 -0.92 -14.71
CA LEU A 16 1.76 -1.96 -14.40
C LEU A 16 1.11 -3.12 -13.67
N HIS A 17 1.26 -4.33 -14.20
CA HIS A 17 1.01 -5.56 -13.48
C HIS A 17 2.31 -6.02 -12.81
N VAL A 18 2.33 -6.01 -11.48
CA VAL A 18 3.49 -6.43 -10.68
C VAL A 18 3.16 -7.75 -10.02
N SER A 19 4.03 -8.74 -10.17
CA SER A 19 3.89 -10.06 -9.55
C SER A 19 5.18 -10.45 -8.85
N VAL A 20 5.06 -11.11 -7.70
CA VAL A 20 6.16 -11.53 -6.84
C VAL A 20 5.96 -12.97 -6.40
N LEU A 21 7.04 -13.75 -6.47
CA LEU A 21 7.16 -15.11 -5.96
C LEU A 21 8.20 -15.15 -4.84
N HIS A 22 7.79 -15.58 -3.65
CA HIS A 22 8.69 -15.86 -2.53
C HIS A 22 9.45 -17.17 -2.79
N LEU A 23 10.76 -17.04 -2.99
CA LEU A 23 11.66 -18.16 -3.31
C LEU A 23 12.11 -18.92 -2.06
N GLY A 24 12.06 -18.26 -0.89
CA GLY A 24 12.42 -18.83 0.40
C GLY A 24 13.29 -17.91 1.24
N VAL A 25 13.73 -18.45 2.38
CA VAL A 25 14.42 -17.72 3.44
C VAL A 25 15.77 -18.36 3.73
N ASN A 26 16.81 -17.55 3.92
CA ASN A 26 18.12 -17.98 4.38
C ASN A 26 18.43 -17.31 5.73
N ALA A 27 19.01 -18.03 6.69
CA ALA A 27 19.51 -17.40 7.92
C ALA A 27 20.80 -16.60 7.63
N LEU A 28 20.87 -15.36 8.10
CA LEU A 28 22.07 -14.50 8.04
C LEU A 28 22.83 -14.44 9.38
N GLY A 29 22.13 -14.68 10.49
CA GLY A 29 22.66 -14.62 11.86
C GLY A 29 21.79 -15.38 12.86
N SER A 30 21.96 -15.11 14.16
CA SER A 30 21.12 -15.72 15.21
C SER A 30 19.67 -15.27 15.14
N ASP A 31 19.44 -14.01 14.78
CA ASP A 31 18.12 -13.37 14.84
C ASP A 31 17.72 -12.68 13.52
N GLU A 32 18.52 -12.83 12.46
CA GLU A 32 18.27 -12.19 11.17
C GLU A 32 18.09 -13.23 10.05
N VAL A 33 17.03 -13.04 9.27
CA VAL A 33 16.69 -13.84 8.11
C VAL A 33 16.68 -13.00 6.84
N LEU A 34 17.12 -13.59 5.73
CA LEU A 34 17.10 -13.03 4.39
C LEU A 34 15.98 -13.67 3.58
N SER A 35 14.89 -12.94 3.38
CA SER A 35 13.83 -13.35 2.45
C SER A 35 14.25 -13.06 1.00
N ARG A 36 14.02 -14.02 0.11
CA ARG A 36 14.37 -13.94 -1.32
C ARG A 36 13.13 -13.98 -2.19
N PHE A 37 13.06 -13.07 -3.14
CA PHE A 37 11.92 -12.91 -4.02
C PHE A 37 12.37 -12.89 -5.48
N ALA A 38 11.58 -13.52 -6.34
CA ALA A 38 11.56 -13.21 -7.75
C ALA A 38 10.37 -12.32 -8.06
N TRP A 39 10.53 -11.39 -8.98
CA TRP A 39 9.47 -10.47 -9.34
C TRP A 39 9.45 -10.22 -10.84
N ARG A 40 8.26 -9.85 -11.32
CA ARG A 40 7.98 -9.55 -12.71
C ARG A 40 7.10 -8.31 -12.79
N VAL A 41 7.38 -7.48 -13.79
CA VAL A 41 6.55 -6.34 -14.16
C VAL A 41 6.15 -6.47 -15.60
N GLU A 42 4.88 -6.24 -15.88
CA GLU A 42 4.33 -6.17 -17.23
C GLU A 42 3.56 -4.87 -17.41
N SER A 43 3.82 -4.17 -18.50
CA SER A 43 3.05 -2.98 -18.86
C SER A 43 1.78 -3.40 -19.60
N THR A 44 0.62 -2.93 -19.13
CA THR A 44 -0.66 -3.05 -19.84
C THR A 44 -0.91 -1.88 -20.80
N ASN A 45 0.00 -0.90 -20.86
CA ASN A 45 -0.11 0.23 -21.75
C ASN A 45 0.28 -0.17 -23.18
N PRO A 46 -0.62 -0.04 -24.18
CA PRO A 46 -0.34 -0.43 -25.56
C PRO A 46 0.74 0.45 -26.23
N ASP A 47 0.94 1.68 -25.77
CA ASP A 47 1.94 2.62 -26.31
C ASP A 47 3.34 2.35 -25.75
N LEU A 48 3.44 1.69 -24.60
CA LEU A 48 4.70 1.33 -23.93
C LEU A 48 4.66 -0.13 -23.45
N PRO A 49 4.56 -1.11 -24.36
CA PRO A 49 4.52 -2.52 -23.97
C PRO A 49 5.90 -2.98 -23.50
N GLY A 50 5.92 -3.84 -22.48
CA GLY A 50 7.17 -4.37 -21.94
C GLY A 50 6.93 -5.40 -20.85
N THR A 51 7.89 -6.31 -20.70
CA THR A 51 7.95 -7.24 -19.58
C THR A 51 9.35 -7.27 -19.03
N PHE A 52 9.48 -7.22 -17.71
CA PHE A 52 10.74 -7.29 -16.99
C PHE A 52 10.64 -8.36 -15.92
N THR A 53 11.71 -9.14 -15.72
CA THR A 53 11.80 -10.15 -14.67
C THR A 53 13.14 -10.03 -13.96
N ASN A 54 13.15 -10.23 -12.65
CA ASN A 54 14.37 -10.22 -11.84
C ASN A 54 14.20 -11.11 -10.61
N SER A 55 15.22 -11.92 -10.30
CA SER A 55 15.24 -12.88 -9.18
C SER A 55 16.10 -12.41 -7.99
N HIS A 56 16.58 -11.17 -8.03
CA HIS A 56 17.51 -10.58 -7.06
C HIS A 56 16.85 -9.58 -6.11
N LEU A 57 15.57 -9.76 -5.78
CA LEU A 57 14.92 -8.95 -4.76
C LEU A 57 15.10 -9.61 -3.40
N HIS A 58 15.73 -8.91 -2.46
CA HIS A 58 16.12 -9.42 -1.16
C HIS A 58 15.84 -8.40 -0.08
N ALA A 59 15.43 -8.86 1.09
CA ALA A 59 15.32 -8.03 2.28
C ALA A 59 15.69 -8.85 3.52
N ALA A 60 16.48 -8.23 4.38
CA ALA A 60 16.87 -8.79 5.66
C ALA A 60 15.94 -8.24 6.75
N SER A 61 15.51 -9.12 7.66
CA SER A 61 14.53 -8.81 8.71
C SER A 61 14.69 -9.80 9.86
N GLU A 62 14.14 -9.48 11.03
CA GLU A 62 14.02 -10.41 12.16
C GLU A 62 12.95 -11.50 11.92
N ILE A 63 12.04 -11.24 10.99
CA ILE A 63 10.92 -12.13 10.65
C ILE A 63 10.93 -12.49 9.16
N GLU A 64 10.40 -13.68 8.85
CA GLU A 64 10.14 -14.09 7.46
C GLU A 64 9.12 -13.15 6.81
N LEU A 65 9.53 -12.53 5.71
CA LEU A 65 8.68 -11.65 4.91
C LEU A 65 7.82 -12.47 3.94
N SER A 66 6.56 -12.06 3.79
CA SER A 66 5.59 -12.67 2.90
C SER A 66 5.77 -12.24 1.43
N ALA A 67 5.08 -12.91 0.49
CA ALA A 67 5.04 -12.46 -0.91
C ALA A 67 4.45 -11.04 -1.06
N GLN A 68 3.53 -10.64 -0.17
CA GLN A 68 2.97 -9.28 -0.14
C GLN A 68 4.02 -8.24 0.25
N ASP A 69 4.87 -8.56 1.23
CA ASP A 69 6.00 -7.71 1.59
C ASP A 69 6.98 -7.60 0.42
N GLY A 70 7.19 -8.70 -0.30
CA GLY A 70 7.92 -8.71 -1.56
C GLY A 70 7.33 -7.78 -2.64
N LEU A 71 6.00 -7.69 -2.78
CA LEU A 71 5.35 -6.72 -3.69
C LEU A 71 5.64 -5.28 -3.26
N ARG A 72 5.58 -4.98 -1.97
CA ARG A 72 5.90 -3.63 -1.45
C ARG A 72 7.35 -3.26 -1.72
N LEU A 73 8.28 -4.21 -1.52
CA LEU A 73 9.69 -4.03 -1.87
C LEU A 73 9.88 -3.79 -3.37
N ALA A 74 9.20 -4.56 -4.24
CA ALA A 74 9.24 -4.35 -5.68
C ALA A 74 8.71 -2.95 -6.07
N ALA A 75 7.65 -2.48 -5.42
CA ALA A 75 7.13 -1.14 -5.63
C ALA A 75 8.13 -0.05 -5.22
N HIS A 76 8.87 -0.20 -4.11
CA HIS A 76 9.94 0.72 -3.73
C HIS A 76 11.04 0.80 -4.80
N VAL A 77 11.48 -0.34 -5.34
CA VAL A 77 12.46 -0.39 -6.42
C VAL A 77 11.94 0.31 -7.69
N LEU A 78 10.66 0.17 -8.01
CA LEU A 78 10.04 0.88 -9.13
C LEU A 78 9.95 2.39 -8.89
N ILE A 79 9.68 2.84 -7.66
CA ILE A 79 9.70 4.26 -7.31
C ILE A 79 11.08 4.85 -7.59
N GLU A 80 12.16 4.20 -7.15
CA GLU A 80 13.54 4.61 -7.44
C GLU A 80 13.78 4.69 -8.96
N ALA A 81 13.35 3.69 -9.72
CA ALA A 81 13.47 3.70 -11.18
C ALA A 81 12.72 4.88 -11.84
N GLY A 82 11.51 5.20 -11.34
CA GLY A 82 10.71 6.32 -11.83
C GLY A 82 11.31 7.68 -11.47
N GLU A 83 11.98 7.77 -10.32
CA GLU A 83 12.71 8.96 -9.88
C GLU A 83 13.99 9.18 -10.69
N ASP A 84 14.77 8.13 -10.96
CA ASP A 84 15.95 8.19 -11.85
C ASP A 84 15.57 8.69 -13.26
N TYR A 85 14.44 8.22 -13.79
CA TYR A 85 13.90 8.69 -15.07
C TYR A 85 13.53 10.17 -15.00
N ARG A 86 12.85 10.61 -13.94
CA ARG A 86 12.46 12.01 -13.72
C ARG A 86 13.67 12.94 -13.68
N ALA A 87 14.75 12.49 -13.04
CA ALA A 87 16.01 13.24 -12.93
C ALA A 87 16.77 13.34 -14.27
N GLY A 88 16.38 12.55 -15.29
CA GLY A 88 17.04 12.52 -16.59
C GLY A 88 18.40 11.83 -16.56
N GLU A 89 18.69 11.02 -15.53
CA GLU A 89 19.96 10.31 -15.36
C GLU A 89 20.03 9.03 -16.21
N LEU A 90 19.79 9.15 -17.53
CA LEU A 90 19.64 8.01 -18.43
C LEU A 90 20.85 7.06 -18.44
N GLU A 91 22.06 7.56 -18.16
CA GLU A 91 23.29 6.77 -18.12
C GLU A 91 23.45 5.93 -16.84
N ARG A 92 22.67 6.22 -15.78
CA ARG A 92 22.75 5.56 -14.47
C ARG A 92 21.57 4.64 -14.19
N MET A 93 20.59 4.58 -15.08
CA MET A 93 19.39 3.77 -14.85
C MET A 93 19.76 2.29 -14.71
N SER A 94 19.35 1.71 -13.60
CA SER A 94 19.48 0.27 -13.33
C SER A 94 18.46 -0.58 -14.10
N PHE A 95 17.46 0.07 -14.71
CA PHE A 95 16.32 -0.56 -15.35
C PHE A 95 16.16 -0.14 -16.82
N PRO A 96 15.51 -0.96 -17.65
CA PRO A 96 15.17 -0.59 -19.02
C PRO A 96 14.36 0.71 -19.08
N LEU A 97 14.63 1.56 -20.08
CA LEU A 97 14.00 2.88 -20.25
C LEU A 97 12.47 2.84 -20.15
N TRP A 98 11.83 1.84 -20.78
CA TRP A 98 10.36 1.72 -20.76
C TRP A 98 9.84 1.48 -19.34
N LEU A 99 10.54 0.69 -18.52
CA LEU A 99 10.11 0.37 -17.16
C LEU A 99 10.24 1.60 -16.28
N SER A 100 11.36 2.32 -16.37
CA SER A 100 11.58 3.56 -15.62
C SER A 100 10.57 4.65 -16.03
N ALA A 101 10.27 4.79 -17.32
CA ALA A 101 9.24 5.72 -17.81
C ALA A 101 7.83 5.35 -17.32
N MET A 102 7.48 4.06 -17.35
CA MET A 102 6.19 3.58 -16.82
C MET A 102 6.10 3.75 -15.32
N ALA A 103 7.18 3.47 -14.57
CA ALA A 103 7.22 3.69 -13.14
C ALA A 103 7.07 5.18 -12.81
N HIS A 104 7.76 6.06 -13.55
CA HIS A 104 7.61 7.52 -13.43
C HIS A 104 6.14 7.97 -13.59
N ARG A 105 5.48 7.50 -14.65
CA ARG A 105 4.06 7.82 -14.93
C ARG A 105 3.11 7.36 -13.82
N ASN A 106 3.46 6.27 -13.12
CA ASN A 106 2.64 5.67 -12.06
C ASN A 106 3.20 5.94 -10.64
N LEU A 107 4.08 6.94 -10.45
CA LEU A 107 4.78 7.18 -9.17
C LEU A 107 3.82 7.36 -7.99
N GLY A 108 2.74 8.12 -8.15
CA GLY A 108 1.77 8.31 -7.07
C GLY A 108 1.06 7.03 -6.65
N GLU A 109 0.72 6.18 -7.61
CA GLU A 109 0.08 4.88 -7.36
C GLU A 109 1.07 3.88 -6.74
N LEU A 110 2.31 3.86 -7.22
CA LEU A 110 3.40 3.05 -6.66
C LEU A 110 3.73 3.45 -5.23
N ALA A 111 3.82 4.76 -4.94
CA ALA A 111 4.03 5.27 -3.59
C ALA A 111 2.90 4.83 -2.65
N LEU A 112 1.64 5.00 -3.07
CA LEU A 112 0.50 4.54 -2.29
C LEU A 112 0.56 3.03 -2.03
N PHE A 113 0.87 2.23 -3.05
CA PHE A 113 0.98 0.78 -2.92
C PHE A 113 2.13 0.36 -1.99
N ALA A 114 3.34 0.91 -2.18
CA ALA A 114 4.50 0.58 -1.36
C ALA A 114 4.23 0.84 0.14
N TRP A 115 3.53 1.93 0.42
CA TRP A 115 3.23 2.35 1.79
C TRP A 115 2.12 1.51 2.42
N THR A 116 1.05 1.25 1.67
CA THR A 116 -0.18 0.69 2.22
C THR A 116 -0.39 -0.80 1.92
N GLY A 117 0.36 -1.34 0.96
CA GLY A 117 0.17 -2.68 0.42
C GLY A 117 -1.09 -2.84 -0.44
N MET A 118 -1.75 -1.75 -0.85
CA MET A 118 -2.96 -1.79 -1.67
C MET A 118 -2.81 -1.03 -2.97
N SER A 119 -3.35 -1.62 -4.03
CA SER A 119 -3.38 -1.00 -5.33
C SER A 119 -4.56 -0.05 -5.48
N PRO A 120 -4.45 1.01 -6.32
CA PRO A 120 -5.60 1.86 -6.63
C PRO A 120 -6.77 1.12 -7.28
N ALA A 121 -6.54 -0.05 -7.89
CA ALA A 121 -7.58 -0.93 -8.37
C ALA A 121 -8.37 -1.58 -7.21
N GLU A 122 -7.68 -2.16 -6.23
CA GLU A 122 -8.29 -2.71 -5.00
C GLU A 122 -8.99 -1.62 -4.20
N VAL A 123 -8.37 -0.44 -4.07
CA VAL A 123 -8.98 0.72 -3.41
C VAL A 123 -10.26 1.16 -4.12
N ARG A 124 -10.36 1.01 -5.45
CA ARG A 124 -11.58 1.34 -6.22
C ARG A 124 -12.63 0.24 -6.15
N ALA A 125 -12.22 -1.03 -6.18
CA ALA A 125 -13.12 -2.18 -6.21
C ALA A 125 -13.69 -2.49 -4.81
N ASP A 126 -12.82 -2.57 -3.82
CA ASP A 126 -13.14 -3.03 -2.46
C ASP A 126 -13.14 -1.89 -1.44
N GLY A 127 -12.67 -0.71 -1.84
CA GLY A 127 -12.41 0.39 -0.92
C GLY A 127 -11.10 0.19 -0.16
N ILE A 128 -10.66 1.22 0.56
CA ILE A 128 -9.53 1.09 1.49
C ILE A 128 -10.04 0.44 2.78
N PRO A 129 -9.55 -0.73 3.21
CA PRO A 129 -9.80 -1.29 4.53
C PRO A 129 -9.48 -0.25 5.62
N LEU A 130 -10.29 -0.24 6.68
CA LEU A 130 -10.26 0.83 7.68
C LEU A 130 -8.93 0.86 8.47
N ASP A 131 -8.36 -0.31 8.73
CA ASP A 131 -7.01 -0.54 9.26
C ASP A 131 -5.91 0.08 8.39
N ARG A 132 -6.05 -0.01 7.07
CA ARG A 132 -5.09 0.61 6.16
C ARG A 132 -5.26 2.13 6.01
N GLN A 133 -6.49 2.63 6.15
CA GLN A 133 -6.72 4.08 6.25
C GLN A 133 -6.08 4.65 7.53
N LEU A 134 -6.16 3.91 8.63
CA LEU A 134 -5.51 4.27 9.88
C LEU A 134 -3.98 4.31 9.72
N LEU A 135 -3.38 3.36 9.01
CA LEU A 135 -1.96 3.39 8.65
C LEU A 135 -1.61 4.65 7.84
N ALA A 136 -2.41 5.01 6.83
CA ALA A 136 -2.15 6.22 6.04
C ALA A 136 -2.21 7.51 6.89
N VAL A 137 -3.17 7.60 7.81
CA VAL A 137 -3.28 8.71 8.76
C VAL A 137 -2.06 8.74 9.68
N GLU A 138 -1.62 7.58 10.15
CA GLU A 138 -0.46 7.48 11.03
C GLU A 138 0.83 7.92 10.34
N VAL A 139 1.08 7.47 9.12
CA VAL A 139 2.27 7.92 8.39
C VAL A 139 2.18 9.42 8.12
N ALA A 140 0.99 9.95 7.78
CA ALA A 140 0.82 11.39 7.61
C ALA A 140 1.14 12.17 8.89
N ARG A 141 0.71 11.69 10.07
CA ARG A 141 1.08 12.29 11.37
C ARG A 141 2.58 12.22 11.60
N HIS A 142 3.19 11.05 11.41
CA HIS A 142 4.62 10.85 11.62
C HIS A 142 5.48 11.76 10.73
N VAL A 143 5.11 11.89 9.45
CA VAL A 143 5.81 12.78 8.51
C VAL A 143 5.65 14.25 8.92
N LEU A 144 4.45 14.68 9.32
CA LEU A 144 4.24 16.06 9.82
C LEU A 144 5.02 16.35 11.10
N ASP A 145 5.12 15.38 12.01
CA ASP A 145 5.90 15.51 13.25
C ASP A 145 7.40 15.60 12.95
N ALA A 146 7.90 14.73 12.06
CA ALA A 146 9.30 14.76 11.61
C ALA A 146 9.64 16.08 10.92
N GLU A 147 8.78 16.57 10.03
CA GLU A 147 8.95 17.85 9.35
C GLU A 147 8.94 19.03 10.35
N SER A 148 8.07 18.99 11.36
CA SER A 148 8.00 20.03 12.39
C SER A 148 9.23 20.06 13.31
N ALA A 149 9.95 18.93 13.43
CA ALA A 149 11.20 18.85 14.17
C ALA A 149 12.41 19.37 13.38
N LEU A 150 12.33 19.39 12.05
CA LEU A 150 13.38 19.90 11.17
C LEU A 150 13.28 21.42 11.07
N THR A 151 14.33 22.12 11.51
CA THR A 151 14.32 23.59 11.61
C THR A 151 14.70 24.29 10.30
N ASP A 152 15.36 23.58 9.38
CA ASP A 152 15.91 24.13 8.14
C ASP A 152 15.40 23.36 6.92
N ALA A 153 14.74 24.09 6.01
CA ALA A 153 14.23 23.65 4.71
C ALA A 153 13.40 22.36 4.75
N GLY A 154 12.08 22.52 4.83
CA GLY A 154 11.13 21.40 4.80
C GLY A 154 11.41 20.44 3.64
N MET A 155 11.47 19.15 3.94
CA MET A 155 11.66 18.09 2.95
C MET A 155 10.45 17.98 2.01
N LEU A 156 9.29 18.46 2.46
CA LEU A 156 8.07 18.43 1.68
C LEU A 156 7.82 19.75 0.96
N GLY A 157 7.41 19.64 -0.31
CA GLY A 157 6.80 20.77 -1.00
C GLY A 157 5.55 21.27 -0.26
N PRO A 158 5.19 22.56 -0.38
CA PRO A 158 4.08 23.17 0.36
C PRO A 158 2.73 22.49 0.09
N GLU A 159 2.54 21.97 -1.13
CA GLU A 159 1.32 21.23 -1.52
C GLU A 159 1.20 19.90 -0.78
N ALA A 160 2.28 19.11 -0.73
CA ALA A 160 2.30 17.83 -0.02
C ALA A 160 2.09 18.05 1.49
N PHE A 161 2.75 19.06 2.07
CA PHE A 161 2.57 19.41 3.48
C PHE A 161 1.12 19.81 3.79
N ALA A 162 0.50 20.65 2.96
CA ALA A 162 -0.91 21.03 3.13
C ALA A 162 -1.86 19.83 3.02
N GLU A 163 -1.58 18.90 2.11
CA GLU A 163 -2.38 17.69 1.93
C GLU A 163 -2.28 16.75 3.14
N LEU A 164 -1.08 16.51 3.66
CA LEU A 164 -0.90 15.71 4.87
C LEU A 164 -1.64 16.34 6.06
N ARG A 165 -1.56 17.66 6.26
CA ARG A 165 -2.32 18.34 7.32
C ARG A 165 -3.83 18.20 7.14
N ARG A 166 -4.31 18.22 5.90
CA ARG A 166 -5.74 18.00 5.61
C ARG A 166 -6.17 16.58 5.98
N ILE A 167 -5.37 15.58 5.64
CA ILE A 167 -5.63 14.16 5.97
C ILE A 167 -5.66 13.99 7.50
N THR A 168 -4.63 14.47 8.21
CA THR A 168 -4.56 14.30 9.67
C THR A 168 -5.68 15.05 10.40
N ALA A 169 -6.00 16.28 9.98
CA ALA A 169 -7.10 17.05 10.55
C ALA A 169 -8.47 16.40 10.29
N ALA A 170 -8.68 15.83 9.10
CA ALA A 170 -9.90 15.10 8.80
C ALA A 170 -10.05 13.82 9.64
N ALA A 171 -8.93 13.19 9.99
CA ALA A 171 -8.88 11.98 10.80
C ALA A 171 -8.93 12.25 12.32
N ASP A 172 -8.66 13.48 12.75
CA ASP A 172 -8.60 13.90 14.16
C ASP A 172 -9.74 14.87 14.52
N ARG A 173 -10.95 14.58 14.06
CA ARG A 173 -12.13 15.38 14.36
C ARG A 173 -12.55 15.21 15.83
N GLU A 174 -13.20 16.23 16.36
CA GLU A 174 -13.93 16.12 17.63
C GLU A 174 -15.14 15.19 17.46
N VAL A 175 -15.13 14.07 18.19
CA VAL A 175 -16.12 13.00 18.10
C VAL A 175 -16.76 12.72 19.45
N SER A 176 -17.95 12.14 19.40
CA SER A 176 -18.63 11.54 20.55
C SER A 176 -19.03 10.11 20.19
N ILE A 177 -18.65 9.18 21.05
CA ILE A 177 -18.90 7.74 20.90
C ILE A 177 -19.93 7.34 21.95
N PRO A 178 -21.19 7.08 21.56
CA PRO A 178 -22.23 6.67 22.50
C PRO A 178 -21.93 5.28 23.08
N ASP A 179 -22.42 5.03 24.30
CA ASP A 179 -22.43 3.70 24.87
C ASP A 179 -23.56 2.87 24.24
N PRO A 180 -23.26 1.75 23.54
CA PRO A 180 -24.31 0.92 22.96
C PRO A 180 -25.20 0.24 24.02
N ASP A 181 -24.68 0.04 25.24
CA ASP A 181 -25.41 -0.58 26.34
C ASP A 181 -26.24 0.45 27.14
N ASP A 182 -25.87 1.73 27.08
CA ASP A 182 -26.63 2.86 27.63
C ASP A 182 -26.64 4.10 26.72
N PRO A 183 -27.48 4.12 25.66
CA PRO A 183 -27.53 5.23 24.72
C PRO A 183 -27.99 6.57 25.30
N LEU A 184 -28.59 6.57 26.50
CA LEU A 184 -29.02 7.77 27.22
C LEU A 184 -28.02 8.20 28.30
N GLY A 185 -27.02 7.36 28.57
CA GLY A 185 -25.95 7.61 29.53
C GLY A 185 -24.86 8.54 28.96
N PRO A 186 -23.81 8.79 29.77
CA PRO A 186 -22.61 9.47 29.28
C PRO A 186 -21.97 8.69 28.13
N PRO A 187 -21.36 9.36 27.14
CA PRO A 187 -20.66 8.67 26.06
C PRO A 187 -19.45 7.90 26.58
N LEU A 188 -19.08 6.81 25.90
CA LEU A 188 -17.84 6.07 26.15
C LEU A 188 -16.62 6.98 25.98
N TYR A 189 -16.71 7.92 25.03
CA TYR A 189 -15.65 8.86 24.73
C TYR A 189 -16.22 10.15 24.11
N GLU A 190 -15.64 11.29 24.48
CA GLU A 190 -15.89 12.58 23.87
C GLU A 190 -14.57 13.36 23.79
N GLY A 191 -14.18 13.80 22.59
CA GLY A 191 -12.92 14.53 22.35
C GLY A 191 -12.34 14.28 20.94
N PRO A 192 -11.09 14.67 20.69
CA PRO A 192 -10.40 14.40 19.43
C PRO A 192 -10.29 12.90 19.13
N ALA A 193 -10.60 12.48 17.91
CA ALA A 193 -10.59 11.06 17.53
C ALA A 193 -9.20 10.42 17.67
N GLY A 194 -8.13 11.17 17.43
CA GLY A 194 -6.75 10.75 17.57
C GLY A 194 -6.38 10.32 18.99
N GLU A 195 -7.04 10.88 20.01
CA GLU A 195 -6.78 10.59 21.42
C GLU A 195 -7.64 9.42 21.97
N ALA A 196 -8.61 8.92 21.19
CA ALA A 196 -9.54 7.90 21.66
C ALA A 196 -8.83 6.60 22.10
N HIS A 197 -7.67 6.28 21.53
CA HIS A 197 -6.86 5.12 21.88
C HIS A 197 -6.42 5.09 23.35
N ALA A 198 -6.37 6.23 24.02
CA ALA A 198 -5.99 6.34 25.44
C ALA A 198 -7.08 5.81 26.39
N ARG A 199 -8.33 5.77 25.93
CA ARG A 199 -9.49 5.35 26.75
C ARG A 199 -10.21 4.11 26.22
N LEU A 200 -10.11 3.87 24.92
CA LEU A 200 -10.79 2.77 24.25
C LEU A 200 -9.83 1.61 23.96
N VAL A 201 -10.39 0.41 23.91
CA VAL A 201 -9.68 -0.79 23.43
C VAL A 201 -9.67 -0.80 21.90
N SER A 202 -8.85 -1.66 21.31
CA SER A 202 -8.81 -1.82 19.86
C SER A 202 -10.18 -2.30 19.33
N GLY A 203 -10.70 -1.65 18.29
CA GLY A 203 -12.04 -1.89 17.77
C GLY A 203 -12.52 -0.81 16.80
N GLN A 204 -13.75 -0.98 16.31
CA GLN A 204 -14.47 0.02 15.53
C GLN A 204 -15.67 0.49 16.34
N TYR A 205 -15.87 1.81 16.39
CA TYR A 205 -16.89 2.44 17.20
C TYR A 205 -17.73 3.37 16.32
N ASP A 206 -19.05 3.20 16.35
CA ASP A 206 -19.96 4.18 15.76
C ASP A 206 -19.83 5.48 16.53
N ALA A 207 -19.74 6.60 15.81
CA ALA A 207 -19.49 7.91 16.38
C ALA A 207 -20.29 8.97 15.63
N HIS A 208 -20.36 10.15 16.21
CA HIS A 208 -20.84 11.34 15.52
C HIS A 208 -19.89 12.51 15.75
N ALA A 209 -19.92 13.48 14.84
CA ALA A 209 -19.19 14.72 15.07
C ALA A 209 -19.76 15.43 16.30
N ARG A 210 -18.89 15.84 17.22
CA ARG A 210 -19.29 16.41 18.51
C ARG A 210 -20.20 17.63 18.39
N HIS A 211 -19.95 18.47 17.38
CA HIS A 211 -20.70 19.70 17.15
C HIS A 211 -21.83 19.55 16.12
N ASP A 212 -21.92 18.40 15.46
CA ASP A 212 -22.98 18.07 14.52
C ASP A 212 -23.33 16.57 14.62
N PRO A 213 -24.25 16.20 15.54
CA PRO A 213 -24.64 14.81 15.73
C PRO A 213 -25.26 14.14 14.50
N THR A 214 -25.64 14.92 13.48
CA THR A 214 -26.18 14.37 12.22
C THR A 214 -25.07 13.83 11.31
N GLN A 215 -23.82 14.21 11.56
CA GLN A 215 -22.67 13.71 10.85
C GLN A 215 -22.18 12.41 11.49
N GLU A 216 -22.60 11.30 10.91
CA GLU A 216 -22.18 9.95 11.32
C GLU A 216 -20.74 9.65 10.90
N LEU A 217 -19.97 9.14 11.85
CA LEU A 217 -18.56 8.79 11.72
C LEU A 217 -18.32 7.38 12.26
N VAL A 218 -17.18 6.80 11.91
CA VAL A 218 -16.64 5.60 12.54
C VAL A 218 -15.28 5.95 13.09
N VAL A 219 -15.06 5.66 14.37
CA VAL A 219 -13.75 5.77 15.00
C VAL A 219 -13.12 4.39 15.05
N VAL A 220 -11.91 4.29 14.53
CA VAL A 220 -11.10 3.07 14.57
C VAL A 220 -10.01 3.26 15.58
N VAL A 221 -9.84 2.25 16.43
CA VAL A 221 -8.75 2.14 17.37
C VAL A 221 -8.02 0.83 17.07
N ALA A 222 -6.73 0.88 16.80
CA ALA A 222 -5.94 -0.33 16.54
C ALA A 222 -4.49 -0.15 17.00
N ASP A 223 -3.79 -1.27 17.12
CA ASP A 223 -2.36 -1.28 17.41
C ASP A 223 -1.60 -0.92 16.13
N SER A 224 -0.69 0.04 16.24
CA SER A 224 0.13 0.49 15.11
C SER A 224 1.21 -0.54 14.78
N GLU A 225 1.31 -0.88 13.49
CA GLU A 225 2.44 -1.63 12.94
C GLU A 225 3.72 -0.78 12.84
N LEU A 226 3.60 0.56 12.80
CA LEU A 226 4.71 1.49 12.55
C LEU A 226 5.38 1.96 13.84
N LEU A 227 4.59 2.30 14.86
CA LEU A 227 5.05 2.84 16.14
C LEU A 227 4.98 1.81 17.28
N GLY A 228 4.31 0.67 17.07
CA GLY A 228 4.10 -0.34 18.11
C GLY A 228 3.19 0.13 19.25
N THR A 229 2.51 1.27 19.08
CA THR A 229 1.57 1.87 20.04
C THR A 229 0.16 1.91 19.48
N ARG A 230 -0.86 1.94 20.35
CA ARG A 230 -2.24 2.08 19.87
C ARG A 230 -2.46 3.46 19.26
N THR A 231 -3.16 3.51 18.14
CA THR A 231 -3.53 4.75 17.43
C THR A 231 -5.03 4.75 17.16
N ALA A 232 -5.57 5.95 16.92
CA ALA A 232 -6.99 6.12 16.60
C ALA A 232 -7.22 7.20 15.52
N ALA A 233 -8.30 7.05 14.77
CA ALA A 233 -8.73 7.99 13.74
C ALA A 233 -10.24 7.88 13.48
N ALA A 234 -10.85 9.00 13.05
CA ALA A 234 -12.23 9.06 12.59
C ALA A 234 -12.33 9.04 11.06
N PHE A 235 -13.37 8.38 10.55
CA PHE A 235 -13.71 8.30 9.14
C PHE A 235 -15.21 8.53 8.94
N ASP A 236 -15.62 9.07 7.78
CA ASP A 236 -17.04 9.26 7.48
C ASP A 236 -17.77 7.91 7.35
N ALA A 237 -18.89 7.73 8.05
CA ALA A 237 -19.61 6.45 8.10
C ALA A 237 -20.15 6.01 6.73
N ASN A 238 -20.60 6.96 5.89
CA ASN A 238 -21.01 6.69 4.51
C ASN A 238 -19.87 6.11 3.64
N ARG A 239 -18.62 6.40 4.00
CA ARG A 239 -17.44 5.84 3.36
C ARG A 239 -17.08 4.46 3.93
N ALA A 240 -17.48 4.16 5.18
CA ALA A 240 -17.22 2.89 5.86
C ALA A 240 -18.30 1.82 5.60
N ILE A 241 -19.59 2.16 5.68
CA ILE A 241 -20.73 1.21 5.63
C ILE A 241 -20.98 0.63 4.23
N HIS A 242 -20.75 1.40 3.16
CA HIS A 242 -20.87 0.88 1.79
C HIS A 242 -19.84 -0.21 1.46
N ARG A 243 -18.81 -0.40 2.29
CA ARG A 243 -17.66 -1.29 2.03
C ARG A 243 -17.75 -2.61 2.78
N THR A 244 -18.21 -2.61 4.03
CA THR A 244 -18.41 -3.84 4.82
C THR A 244 -19.50 -4.74 4.21
N ARG A 245 -20.51 -4.14 3.55
CA ARG A 245 -21.60 -4.90 2.91
C ARG A 245 -21.15 -5.68 1.67
N MET A 246 -20.22 -5.15 0.88
CA MET A 246 -19.67 -5.80 -0.31
C MET A 246 -18.76 -6.99 0.04
N ALA A 247 -17.94 -6.86 1.10
CA ALA A 247 -17.10 -7.95 1.60
C ALA A 247 -17.90 -9.17 2.10
N ARG A 248 -19.13 -8.95 2.60
CA ARG A 248 -19.97 -10.04 3.15
C ARG A 248 -20.91 -10.68 2.13
N THR A 249 -21.33 -9.97 1.08
CA THR A 249 -22.22 -10.53 0.04
C THR A 249 -21.52 -11.44 -0.97
N ASN A 250 -20.19 -11.41 -1.06
CA ASN A 250 -19.41 -12.35 -1.88
C ASN A 250 -19.15 -13.70 -1.19
N GLY A 251 -19.62 -13.89 0.05
CA GLY A 251 -19.41 -15.12 0.83
C GLY A 251 -20.38 -16.27 0.58
N ARG A 252 -21.38 -16.14 -0.31
CA ARG A 252 -22.26 -17.28 -0.65
C ARG A 252 -23.01 -17.10 -1.98
N ALA A 253 -22.49 -17.68 -3.05
CA ALA A 253 -23.25 -18.07 -4.23
C ALA A 253 -22.86 -19.51 -4.65
N PRO A 254 -23.77 -20.27 -5.29
CA PRO A 254 -23.73 -21.73 -5.32
C PRO A 254 -22.73 -22.26 -6.35
N SER A 255 -22.15 -23.39 -6.01
CA SER A 255 -21.42 -24.31 -6.88
C SER A 255 -22.14 -24.58 -8.21
N ALA A 256 -21.61 -24.06 -9.32
CA ALA A 256 -21.76 -24.64 -10.66
C ALA A 256 -20.78 -23.96 -11.63
N GLY A 257 -19.94 -24.75 -12.31
CA GLY A 257 -19.16 -24.32 -13.47
C GLY A 257 -17.66 -24.54 -13.31
N ALA A 258 -17.22 -25.76 -13.58
CA ALA A 258 -15.81 -26.11 -13.68
C ALA A 258 -15.15 -25.37 -14.87
N HIS A 259 -14.26 -24.44 -14.58
CA HIS A 259 -13.18 -24.07 -15.49
C HIS A 259 -11.87 -24.59 -14.89
N GLN A 260 -11.36 -25.67 -15.49
CA GLN A 260 -9.99 -26.12 -15.30
C GLN A 260 -9.06 -24.99 -15.76
N ALA A 261 -8.48 -24.26 -14.81
CA ALA A 261 -7.27 -23.50 -15.05
C ALA A 261 -6.11 -24.50 -15.13
N SER A 262 -5.72 -24.84 -16.34
CA SER A 262 -4.44 -25.48 -16.63
C SER A 262 -3.31 -24.51 -16.26
N GLY A 263 -2.84 -24.58 -15.02
CA GLY A 263 -1.64 -23.89 -14.56
C GLY A 263 -0.42 -24.57 -15.18
N THR A 264 0.12 -23.95 -16.23
CA THR A 264 1.45 -24.32 -16.74
C THR A 264 2.47 -23.93 -15.67
N PRO A 265 3.33 -24.86 -15.20
CA PRO A 265 4.40 -24.50 -14.28
C PRO A 265 5.39 -23.58 -15.00
N TRP A 266 5.61 -22.37 -14.46
CA TRP A 266 6.55 -21.40 -15.02
C TRP A 266 7.99 -21.91 -14.88
N PRO A 267 8.82 -21.86 -15.94
CA PRO A 267 10.23 -22.12 -15.80
C PRO A 267 10.91 -20.84 -15.28
N PHE A 268 11.15 -20.77 -13.97
CA PHE A 268 12.27 -19.95 -13.46
C PHE A 268 13.55 -20.69 -13.83
N ASP A 269 14.02 -20.48 -15.05
CA ASP A 269 15.36 -20.91 -15.42
C ASP A 269 16.33 -19.97 -14.68
N SER A 270 17.02 -20.48 -13.67
CA SER A 270 17.99 -19.76 -12.84
C SER A 270 19.30 -19.46 -13.60
N SER A 271 19.16 -19.03 -14.85
CA SER A 271 20.26 -18.64 -15.72
C SER A 271 20.57 -17.16 -15.51
N THR A 272 21.78 -16.89 -15.03
CA THR A 272 22.46 -15.59 -14.96
C THR A 272 22.10 -14.62 -16.09
N PRO A 273 22.06 -13.30 -15.84
CA PRO A 273 21.71 -12.31 -16.86
C PRO A 273 22.74 -12.34 -18.00
N GLN A 274 22.32 -12.79 -19.17
CA GLN A 274 23.06 -12.63 -20.40
C GLN A 274 22.89 -11.17 -20.83
N GLN A 275 23.93 -10.34 -20.64
CA GLN A 275 24.02 -9.04 -21.30
C GLN A 275 23.94 -9.25 -22.82
N GLY A 276 22.76 -9.06 -23.39
CA GLY A 276 22.54 -9.05 -24.83
C GLY A 276 22.84 -7.66 -25.41
N PRO A 277 23.58 -7.55 -26.53
CA PRO A 277 23.78 -6.29 -27.22
C PRO A 277 22.57 -6.03 -28.12
N GLY A 278 21.88 -4.92 -27.90
CA GLY A 278 20.71 -4.57 -28.73
C GLY A 278 20.07 -3.26 -28.32
N ARG A 279 20.79 -2.14 -28.47
CA ARG A 279 20.16 -0.81 -28.53
C ARG A 279 19.34 -0.75 -29.81
N THR A 280 18.03 -0.90 -29.70
CA THR A 280 17.10 -0.42 -30.72
C THR A 280 16.78 1.03 -30.38
N GLU A 281 17.38 1.98 -31.11
CA GLU A 281 17.01 3.39 -31.02
C GLU A 281 15.56 3.58 -31.51
N PRO A 282 14.75 4.41 -30.83
CA PRO A 282 13.44 4.80 -31.35
C PRO A 282 13.60 5.71 -32.59
N PRO A 283 12.65 5.67 -33.55
CA PRO A 283 12.68 6.53 -34.72
C PRO A 283 12.55 8.01 -34.31
N ALA A 284 13.39 8.86 -34.90
CA ALA A 284 13.35 10.30 -34.70
C ALA A 284 12.00 10.90 -35.14
N PRO A 285 11.45 11.90 -34.44
CA PRO A 285 10.29 12.64 -34.90
C PRO A 285 10.66 13.46 -36.15
N GLY A 286 9.91 13.24 -37.23
CA GLY A 286 10.10 13.92 -38.51
C GLY A 286 9.81 15.42 -38.44
N LEU A 287 10.64 16.19 -39.15
CA LEU A 287 10.41 17.58 -39.55
C LEU A 287 9.34 17.68 -40.64
#